data_AF-A0A2W1MBE9-F1
#
_entry.id   AF-A0A2W1MBE9-F1
#
_cell.length_a   1.000
_cell.length_b   1.000
_cell.length_c   1.000
_cell.angle_alpha   90.00
_cell.angle_beta   90.00
_cell.angle_gamma   90.00
#
_symmetry.space_group_name_H-M   'P 1'
#
loop_
_entity.id
_entity.type
_entity.pdbx_description
1 polymer ?
#
loop_
_entity_poly.entity_id
_entity_poly.type
_entity_poly.pdbx_seq_one_letter_code
_entity_poly.pdbx_strand_id
1 'polypeptide(L)' 'MNNASSQSSSDSLVEVAAHWCMRLHAEDCTDEERAQFQAWIEADPSHALEYAEMLEIWDLSEHLPPT' A
#
# COMPACT_ATOMS: atom_id res chain seq x y z
N MET A 1 1.77 29.04 -0.83
CA MET A 1 0.65 28.19 -1.27
C MET A 1 0.39 27.18 -0.17
N ASN A 2 -0.74 27.31 0.50
CA ASN A 2 -1.07 26.60 1.73
C ASN A 2 -1.95 25.38 1.39
N ASN A 3 -1.59 24.18 1.86
CA ASN A 3 -2.56 23.09 2.03
C ASN A 3 -2.12 22.08 3.13
N ALA A 4 -1.77 22.58 4.31
CA ALA A 4 -1.31 21.77 5.45
C ALA A 4 -2.44 21.13 6.28
N SER A 5 -3.67 21.03 5.74
CA SER A 5 -4.85 20.56 6.50
C SER A 5 -5.52 19.32 5.91
N SER A 6 -5.10 18.87 4.73
CA SER A 6 -5.66 17.67 4.04
C SER A 6 -4.65 16.53 3.91
N GLN A 7 -3.40 16.75 4.33
CA GLN A 7 -2.31 15.77 4.17
C GLN A 7 -2.40 14.64 5.19
N SER A 8 -2.87 14.88 6.42
CA SER A 8 -2.82 13.87 7.48
C SER A 8 -3.52 12.55 7.14
N SER A 9 -4.64 12.60 6.41
CA SER A 9 -5.35 11.38 5.99
C SER A 9 -4.68 10.70 4.80
N SER A 10 -4.18 11.46 3.82
CA SER A 10 -3.47 10.89 2.67
C SER A 10 -2.08 10.36 3.03
N ASP A 11 -1.30 11.05 3.85
CA ASP A 11 0.00 10.56 4.35
C ASP A 11 -0.19 9.24 5.10
N SER A 12 -1.16 9.19 6.02
CA SER A 12 -1.48 7.95 6.76
C SER A 12 -1.91 6.83 5.82
N LEU A 13 -2.60 7.14 4.72
CA LEU A 13 -3.08 6.16 3.75
C LEU A 13 -1.93 5.60 2.91
N VAL A 14 -1.02 6.46 2.44
CA VAL A 14 0.21 6.08 1.72
C VAL A 14 1.09 5.20 2.62
N GLU A 15 1.23 5.55 3.90
CA GLU A 15 1.97 4.72 4.87
C GLU A 15 1.36 3.33 5.02
N VAL A 16 0.03 3.23 5.13
CA VAL A 16 -0.68 1.95 5.22
C VAL A 16 -0.57 1.14 3.92
N ALA A 17 -0.67 1.77 2.76
CA ALA A 17 -0.48 1.13 1.47
C ALA A 17 0.92 0.51 1.34
N ALA A 18 1.96 1.28 1.69
CA ALA A 18 3.34 0.81 1.68
C ALA A 18 3.56 -0.36 2.67
N HIS A 19 2.94 -0.29 3.85
CA HIS A 19 2.97 -1.38 4.83
C HIS A 19 2.39 -2.68 4.23
N TRP A 20 1.23 -2.59 3.57
CA TRP A 20 0.62 -3.75 2.91
C TRP A 20 1.47 -4.29 1.76
N CYS A 21 2.10 -3.44 0.96
CA CYS A 21 3.04 -3.87 -0.08
C CYS A 21 4.15 -4.73 0.53
N MET A 22 4.80 -4.28 1.60
CA MET A 22 5.82 -5.08 2.29
C MET A 22 5.26 -6.40 2.83
N ARG A 23 4.06 -6.38 3.42
CA ARG A 23 3.51 -7.58 4.06
C ARG A 23 3.01 -8.63 3.07
N LEU A 24 2.43 -8.21 1.95
CA LEU A 24 1.94 -9.11 0.90
C LEU A 24 3.08 -9.75 0.09
N HIS A 25 4.22 -9.07 -0.03
CA HIS A 25 5.43 -9.64 -0.63
C HIS A 25 6.26 -10.47 0.36
N ALA A 26 5.93 -10.44 1.65
CA ALA A 26 6.56 -11.32 2.62
C ALA A 26 6.05 -12.76 2.45
N GLU A 27 6.99 -13.71 2.39
CA GLU A 27 6.71 -15.15 2.32
C GLU A 27 5.97 -15.70 3.56
N ASP A 28 6.05 -15.00 4.69
CA ASP A 28 5.36 -15.32 5.94
C ASP A 28 4.02 -14.56 6.10
N CYS A 29 3.40 -14.13 4.99
CA CYS A 29 2.10 -13.46 5.01
C CYS A 29 0.99 -14.47 5.36
N THR A 30 0.25 -14.19 6.43
CA THR A 30 -0.83 -15.07 6.92
C THR A 30 -2.18 -14.76 6.28
N ASP A 31 -3.11 -15.73 6.32
CA ASP A 31 -4.49 -15.54 5.87
C ASP A 31 -5.22 -14.42 6.65
N GLU A 32 -4.89 -14.24 7.93
CA GLU A 32 -5.45 -13.17 8.77
C GLU A 32 -5.06 -11.77 8.27
N GLU A 33 -3.84 -11.62 7.78
CA GLU A 33 -3.33 -10.35 7.24
C GLU A 33 -3.92 -10.06 5.87
N ARG A 34 -4.09 -11.09 5.04
CA ARG A 34 -4.82 -10.99 3.76
C ARG A 34 -6.27 -10.55 3.98
N ALA A 35 -6.93 -11.10 5.00
CA ALA A 35 -8.29 -10.69 5.35
C ALA A 35 -8.37 -9.24 5.85
N GLN A 36 -7.39 -8.78 6.64
CA GLN A 36 -7.31 -7.37 7.06
C GLN A 36 -7.03 -6.43 5.90
N PHE A 37 -6.13 -6.81 4.99
CA PHE A 37 -5.89 -6.05 3.76
C PHE A 37 -7.16 -5.93 2.92
N GLN A 38 -7.87 -7.05 2.73
CA GLN A 38 -9.13 -7.05 1.98
C GLN A 38 -10.15 -6.11 2.63
N ALA A 39 -10.33 -6.20 3.95
CA ALA A 39 -11.24 -5.31 4.68
C ALA A 39 -10.84 -3.83 4.57
N TRP A 40 -9.54 -3.53 4.53
CA TRP A 40 -9.04 -2.18 4.33
C TRP A 40 -9.35 -1.65 2.93
N ILE A 41 -9.09 -2.43 1.88
CA ILE A 41 -9.40 -2.08 0.49
C ILE A 41 -10.92 -1.91 0.28
N GLU A 42 -11.73 -2.77 0.88
CA GLU A 42 -13.20 -2.69 0.79
C GLU A 42 -13.78 -1.50 1.56
N ALA A 43 -13.05 -0.95 2.53
CA ALA A 43 -13.53 0.17 3.34
C ALA A 43 -13.60 1.48 2.54
N ASP A 44 -12.66 1.72 1.61
CA ASP A 44 -12.65 2.93 0.79
C ASP A 44 -11.96 2.70 -0.56
N PRO A 45 -12.56 3.16 -1.68
CA PRO A 45 -11.95 3.02 -3.00
C PRO A 45 -10.62 3.79 -3.15
N SER A 46 -10.36 4.80 -2.32
CA SER A 46 -9.07 5.53 -2.31
C SER A 46 -7.94 4.65 -1.79
N HIS A 47 -8.21 3.69 -0.90
CA HIS A 47 -7.22 2.72 -0.44
C HIS A 47 -6.70 1.86 -1.59
N ALA A 48 -7.60 1.44 -2.48
CA ALA A 48 -7.24 0.66 -3.67
C ALA A 48 -6.37 1.45 -4.64
N LEU A 49 -6.66 2.74 -4.82
CA LEU A 49 -5.88 3.61 -5.70
C LEU A 49 -4.44 3.77 -5.20
N GLU A 50 -4.28 4.11 -3.93
CA GLU A 50 -2.96 4.35 -3.35
C GLU A 50 -2.13 3.07 -3.22
N TYR A 51 -2.78 1.94 -2.94
CA TYR A 51 -2.10 0.65 -2.96
C TYR A 51 -1.62 0.29 -4.38
N ALA A 52 -2.39 0.59 -5.42
CA ALA A 52 -1.97 0.35 -6.80
C ALA A 52 -0.71 1.14 -7.15
N GLU A 53 -0.62 2.42 -6.77
CA GLU A 53 0.57 3.25 -6.99
C GLU A 53 1.81 2.65 -6.28
N MET A 54 1.67 2.22 -5.02
CA MET A 54 2.76 1.58 -4.29
C MET A 54 3.16 0.23 -4.89
N LEU A 55 2.20 -0.52 -5.42
CA LEU A 55 2.44 -1.79 -6.10
C LEU A 55 3.21 -1.60 -7.41
N GLU A 56 2.89 -0.56 -8.20
CA GLU A 56 3.65 -0.24 -9.42
C GLU A 56 5.12 0.05 -9.12
N ILE A 57 5.42 0.78 -8.04
CA ILE A 57 6.80 1.04 -7.62
C ILE A 57 7.50 -0.27 -7.22
N TRP A 58 6.79 -1.15 -6.52
CA TRP A 58 7.33 -2.44 -6.09
C TRP A 58 7.61 -3.38 -7.28
N ASP A 59 6.66 -3.51 -8.20
CA ASP A 59 6.79 -4.29 -9.44
C ASP A 59 7.99 -3.84 -10.27
N LEU A 60 8.15 -2.52 -10.45
CA LEU A 60 9.33 -1.95 -11.11
C LEU A 60 10.64 -2.33 -10.40
N SER A 61 10.64 -2.42 -9.07
CA SER A 61 11.81 -2.85 -8.30
C SER A 61 12.11 -4.34 -8.45
N GLU A 62 11.09 -5.22 -8.51
CA GLU A 62 11.28 -6.66 -8.70
C GLU A 62 11.78 -7.00 -10.11
N HIS A 63 11.44 -6.16 -11.08
CA HIS A 63 11.84 -6.34 -12.48
C HIS A 63 13.29 -5.89 -12.76
N LEU A 64 13.99 -5.34 -11.76
CA LEU A 64 15.40 -5.01 -11.90
C LEU A 64 16.26 -6.29 -11.88
N PRO A 65 17.14 -6.48 -12.87
CA PRO A 65 18.04 -7.63 -12.85
C PRO A 65 18.96 -7.55 -11.62
N PRO A 66 19.21 -8.66 -10.92
CA PRO A 66 20.22 -8.68 -9.88
C PRO A 66 21.58 -8.38 -10.51
N THR A 67 22.24 -7.30 -10.10
CA THR A 67 23.60 -6.92 -10.51
C THR A 67 24.66 -7.84 -9.94
#